data_AF-A0A9D4JL75-F1
#
_entry.id   AF-A0A9D4JL75-F1
#
_cell.length_a   1.000
_cell.length_b   1.000
_cell.length_c   1.000
_cell.angle_alpha   90.00
_cell.angle_beta   90.00
_cell.angle_gamma   90.00
#
_symmetry.space_group_name_H-M   'P 1'
#
loop_
_entity.id
_entity.type
_entity.pdbx_description
1 polymer ?
#
loop_
_entity_poly.entity_id
_entity_poly.type
_entity_poly.pdbx_seq_one_letter_code
_entity_poly.pdbx_strand_id
1 'polypeptide(L)' 'MRLAIEAVRNKAMSKRKAAMMFGVPRSTLLDKLSGRGLEARTRPGPATVVSSKNALL' A
#
# COMPACT_ATOMS: atom_id res chain seq x y z
N MET A 1 2.79 8.41 -14.03
CA MET A 1 2.89 7.20 -13.18
C MET A 1 3.66 6.04 -13.82
N ARG A 2 3.40 5.63 -15.08
CA ARG A 2 4.10 4.48 -15.73
C ARG A 2 5.64 4.57 -15.63
N LEU A 3 6.20 5.73 -15.96
CA LEU A 3 7.65 5.99 -15.88
C LEU A 3 8.25 5.72 -14.49
N ALA A 4 7.53 6.04 -13.43
CA ALA A 4 7.98 5.78 -12.06
C ALA A 4 8.00 4.29 -11.71
N ILE A 5 7.06 3.52 -12.24
CA ILE A 5 7.00 2.07 -12.06
C ILE A 5 8.13 1.39 -12.83
N GLU A 6 8.37 1.79 -14.08
CA GLU A 6 9.45 1.28 -14.92
C GLU A 6 10.83 1.58 -14.33
N ALA A 7 11.06 2.82 -13.88
CA ALA A 7 12.31 3.21 -13.26
C ALA A 7 12.63 2.38 -12.00
N VAL A 8 11.61 2.00 -11.22
CA VAL A 8 11.78 1.11 -10.07
C VAL A 8 12.00 -0.35 -10.50
N ARG A 9 11.26 -0.85 -11.50
CA ARG A 9 11.42 -2.22 -12.02
C ARG A 9 12.81 -2.45 -12.61
N ASN A 10 13.32 -1.46 -13.33
CA ASN A 10 14.66 -1.48 -13.93
C ASN A 10 15.78 -1.27 -12.89
N LYS A 11 15.45 -1.22 -11.59
CA LYS A 11 16.37 -0.92 -10.48
C LYS A 11 17.13 0.41 -10.65
N ALA A 12 16.71 1.28 -11.55
CA ALA A 12 17.33 2.58 -11.78
C ALA A 12 17.16 3.51 -10.56
N MET A 13 16.10 3.30 -9.78
CA MET A 13 15.86 4.06 -8.55
C MET A 13 15.03 3.32 -7.51
N SER A 14 15.18 3.73 -6.24
CA SER A 14 14.35 3.23 -5.15
C SER A 14 12.92 3.78 -5.22
N LYS A 15 11.98 3.05 -4.63
CA LYS A 15 10.55 3.43 -4.57
C LYS A 15 10.33 4.83 -3.98
N ARG A 16 11.13 5.21 -2.97
CA ARG A 16 11.07 6.54 -2.33
C ARG A 16 11.58 7.63 -3.28
N LYS A 17 12.71 7.38 -3.97
CA LYS A 17 13.27 8.34 -4.94
C LYS A 17 12.34 8.55 -6.13
N ALA A 18 11.75 7.47 -6.66
CA ALA A 18 10.74 7.55 -7.72
C ALA A 18 9.50 8.35 -7.30
N ALA A 19 9.01 8.17 -6.05
CA ALA A 19 7.87 8.91 -5.55
C ALA A 19 8.09 10.42 -5.57
N MET A 20 9.26 10.87 -5.10
CA MET A 20 9.62 12.30 -5.07
C MET A 20 9.86 12.85 -6.49
N MET A 21 10.60 12.11 -7.33
CA MET A 21 10.96 12.56 -8.69
C MET A 21 9.74 12.69 -9.62
N PHE A 22 8.78 11.78 -9.51
CA PHE A 22 7.63 11.74 -10.41
C PHE A 22 6.34 12.32 -9.80
N GLY A 23 6.41 12.86 -8.58
CA GLY A 23 5.25 13.43 -7.89
C GLY A 23 4.12 12.42 -7.61
N VAL A 24 4.46 11.14 -7.45
CA VAL A 24 3.48 10.06 -7.22
C VAL A 24 3.60 9.57 -5.78
N PRO A 25 2.51 9.39 -5.01
CA PRO A 25 2.61 8.87 -3.65
C PRO A 25 3.32 7.52 -3.59
N ARG A 26 4.18 7.34 -2.57
CA ARG A 26 4.94 6.09 -2.38
C ARG A 26 4.02 4.88 -2.20
N SER A 27 2.90 5.06 -1.51
CA SER A 27 1.85 4.04 -1.34
C SER A 27 1.28 3.59 -2.68
N THR A 28 1.01 4.52 -3.60
CA THR A 28 0.54 4.22 -4.96
C THR A 28 1.56 3.38 -5.74
N LEU A 29 2.86 3.72 -5.65
CA LEU A 29 3.91 2.91 -6.29
C LEU A 29 4.00 1.52 -5.67
N LEU A 30 3.90 1.40 -4.35
CA LEU A 30 3.92 0.11 -3.67
C LEU A 30 2.74 -0.76 -4.10
N ASP A 31 1.51 -0.24 -4.11
CA ASP A 31 0.32 -0.98 -4.55
C ASP A 31 0.50 -1.51 -5.97
N LYS A 32 0.93 -0.64 -6.89
CA LYS A 32 1.14 -1.01 -8.31
C LYS A 32 2.31 -1.98 -8.51
N LEU A 33 3.38 -1.88 -7.73
CA LEU A 33 4.53 -2.79 -7.80
C LEU A 33 4.29 -4.12 -7.08
N SER A 34 3.40 -4.15 -6.09
CA SER A 34 3.08 -5.35 -5.31
C SER A 34 2.29 -6.38 -6.11
N GLY A 35 1.74 -6.02 -7.27
CA GLY A 35 0.90 -6.90 -8.08
C GLY A 35 -0.42 -7.30 -7.40
N ARG A 36 -0.70 -6.75 -6.21
CA ARG A 36 -1.99 -6.90 -5.53
C ARG A 36 -3.02 -6.12 -6.32
N GLY A 37 -3.67 -6.81 -7.25
CA GLY A 37 -4.88 -6.35 -7.90
C GLY A 37 -5.93 -5.94 -6.86
N LEU A 38 -6.96 -5.23 -7.33
CA LEU A 38 -8.07 -4.68 -6.53
C LEU A 38 -8.66 -5.67 -5.51
N GLU A 39 -8.50 -6.98 -5.72
CA GLU A 39 -8.78 -8.07 -4.78
C GLU A 39 -8.18 -7.90 -3.37
N ALA A 40 -7.00 -7.28 -3.23
CA ALA A 40 -6.39 -7.06 -1.91
C ALA A 40 -7.04 -5.92 -1.10
N ARG A 41 -7.93 -5.13 -1.72
CA ARG A 41 -8.73 -4.11 -1.04
C ARG A 41 -9.98 -4.71 -0.37
N THR A 42 -10.31 -5.96 -0.67
CA THR A 42 -11.39 -6.73 -0.01
C THR A 42 -10.87 -7.49 1.22
N ARG A 43 -9.91 -6.92 1.95
CA ARG A 43 -9.70 -7.36 3.32
C ARG A 43 -10.71 -6.61 4.16
N PRO A 44 -11.70 -7.28 4.79
CA PRO A 44 -12.40 -6.63 5.89
C PRO A 44 -11.31 -6.15 6.84
N GLY A 45 -11.39 -4.88 7.26
CA GLY A 45 -10.46 -4.32 8.22
C GLY A 45 -10.31 -5.26 9.42
N PRO A 46 -9.22 -5.15 10.20
CA PRO A 46 -8.98 -6.04 11.32
C PRO A 46 -10.27 -6.09 12.14
N ALA A 47 -10.90 -7.26 12.23
CA ALA A 47 -12.10 -7.44 13.04
C ALA A 47 -11.67 -7.03 14.44
N THR A 48 -12.06 -5.83 14.84
CA THR A 48 -11.83 -5.33 16.18
C THR A 48 -12.50 -6.34 17.06
N VAL A 49 -11.72 -7.19 17.71
CA VAL A 49 -12.20 -8.05 18.79
C VAL A 49 -12.64 -7.04 19.84
N VAL A 50 -13.94 -6.71 19.84
CA VAL A 50 -14.54 -5.86 20.86
C VAL A 50 -14.36 -6.64 22.15
N SER A 51 -13.36 -6.23 22.92
CA SER A 51 -13.13 -6.74 24.26
C SER A 51 -14.35 -6.36 25.08
N SER A 52 -15.27 -7.31 25.27
CA SER A 52 -16.39 -7.19 26.18
C SER A 52 -15.86 -7.09 27.61
N LYS A 53 -15.53 -5.88 28.06
CA LYS A 53 -15.43 -5.52 29.47
C LYS A 53 -16.64 -4.68 29.83
N ASN A 54 -17.71 -5.34 30.30
CA ASN A 54 -18.52 -4.92 31.44
C ASN A 54 -19.77 -5.80 31.54
N ALA A 55 -19.74 -6.73 32.48
CA ALA A 55 -20.94 -7.27 33.13
C ALA A 55 -20.53 -7.69 34.54
N LEU A 56 -20.46 -6.71 35.44
CA LEU A 56 -20.55 -6.94 36.89
C LEU A 56 -21.87 -6.30 37.32
N LEU A 57 -22.85 -7.15 37.57
CA LEU A 57 -23.98 -6.92 38.48
C LEU A 57 -23.74 -7.78 39.71
#